data_AF-A0A7C4S7Q8-F1
#
_entry.id   AF-A0A7C4S7Q8-F1
#
_cell.length_a   1.000
_cell.length_b   1.000
_cell.length_c   1.000
_cell.angle_alpha   90.00
_cell.angle_beta   90.00
_cell.angle_gamma   90.00
#
_symmetry.space_group_name_H-M   'P 1'
#
loop_
_entity.id
_entity.type
_entity.pdbx_description
1 polymer ?
#
loop_
_entity_poly.entity_id
_entity_poly.type
_entity_poly.pdbx_seq_one_letter_code
_entity_poly.pdbx_strand_id
1 'polypeptide(L)'
;MRSVAGKVTEIFSDDTIYKEACKAIGVKDNVKLAILLNEVQLDLPLECIKDYLALTNNKDNGRYGGEMRRRFSQLANTIYVNAKKGVLNQSSLRLINIIITIKLREKALYKLLAEIIKILKRAWRTMSNQTS
;
A
#
# COMPACT_ATOMS: atom_id res chain seq x y z
N MET A 1 18.97 -15.22 -16.24
CA MET A 1 19.00 -13.85 -15.67
C MET A 1 17.77 -13.66 -14.78
N ARG A 2 17.92 -13.33 -13.49
CA ARG A 2 16.76 -12.97 -12.65
C ARG A 2 16.15 -11.66 -13.15
N SER A 3 14.82 -11.60 -13.25
CA SER A 3 14.13 -10.38 -13.67
C SER A 3 14.42 -9.23 -12.70
N VAL A 4 14.36 -7.99 -13.18
CA VAL A 4 14.53 -6.78 -12.35
C VAL A 4 13.56 -6.80 -11.15
N ALA A 5 12.35 -7.31 -11.36
CA ALA A 5 11.36 -7.56 -10.31
C ALA A 5 11.89 -8.49 -9.20
N GLY A 6 12.51 -9.61 -9.57
CA GLY A 6 13.07 -10.57 -8.61
C GLY A 6 14.21 -9.99 -7.78
N LYS A 7 15.03 -9.12 -8.36
CA LYS A 7 16.11 -8.42 -7.63
C LYS A 7 15.57 -7.42 -6.61
N VAL A 8 14.50 -6.68 -6.96
CA VAL A 8 13.87 -5.74 -6.03
C VAL A 8 13.28 -6.48 -4.83
N THR A 9 12.52 -7.55 -5.05
CA THR A 9 11.93 -8.31 -3.93
C THR A 9 12.97 -9.00 -3.05
N GLU A 10 14.13 -9.36 -3.61
CA GLU A 10 15.25 -9.94 -2.88
C GLU A 10 15.95 -8.90 -1.99
N ILE A 11 16.08 -7.64 -2.42
CA ILE A 11 16.61 -6.57 -1.55
C ILE A 11 15.72 -6.34 -0.33
N PHE A 12 14.40 -6.45 -0.51
CA PHE A 12 13.43 -6.29 0.58
C PHE A 12 13.05 -7.62 1.24
N SER A 13 13.66 -8.75 0.85
CA SER A 13 13.27 -10.05 1.40
C SER A 13 13.66 -10.23 2.86
N ASP A 14 14.52 -9.37 3.41
CA ASP A 14 14.83 -9.31 4.84
C ASP A 14 14.23 -8.09 5.54
N ASP A 15 13.56 -7.21 4.79
CA ASP A 15 12.87 -6.06 5.35
C ASP A 15 11.60 -6.52 6.08
N THR A 16 11.63 -6.38 7.41
CA THR A 16 10.53 -6.78 8.30
C THR A 16 9.26 -5.95 8.07
N ILE A 17 9.40 -4.67 7.72
CA ILE A 17 8.26 -3.79 7.40
C ILE A 17 7.59 -4.29 6.11
N TYR A 18 8.39 -4.68 5.11
CA TYR A 18 7.90 -5.26 3.87
C TYR A 18 7.17 -6.58 4.08
N LYS A 19 7.72 -7.49 4.90
CA LYS A 19 7.08 -8.78 5.23
C LYS A 19 5.74 -8.57 5.93
N GLU A 20 5.69 -7.72 6.94
CA GLU A 20 4.46 -7.44 7.69
C GLU A 20 3.42 -6.74 6.83
N ALA A 21 3.83 -5.81 5.96
CA ALA A 21 2.95 -5.18 5.00
C ALA A 21 2.38 -6.19 3.98
N CYS A 22 3.22 -7.07 3.43
CA CYS A 22 2.79 -8.16 2.53
C CYS A 22 1.74 -9.05 3.21
N LYS A 23 2.01 -9.46 4.45
CA LYS A 23 1.12 -10.30 5.25
C LYS A 23 -0.22 -9.63 5.54
N ALA A 24 -0.20 -8.38 5.98
CA ALA A 24 -1.42 -7.61 6.28
C ALA A 24 -2.26 -7.31 5.03
N ILE A 25 -1.61 -7.15 3.87
CA ILE A 25 -2.30 -6.94 2.59
C ILE A 25 -2.74 -8.28 1.97
N GLY A 26 -2.13 -9.40 2.37
CA GLY A 26 -2.38 -10.75 1.83
C GLY A 26 -1.82 -10.94 0.42
N VAL A 27 -0.65 -10.35 0.15
CA VAL A 27 0.11 -10.52 -1.10
C VAL A 27 1.48 -11.09 -0.77
N LYS A 28 2.05 -11.88 -1.69
CA LYS A 28 3.40 -12.42 -1.57
C LYS A 28 4.31 -11.77 -2.61
N ASP A 29 5.53 -11.40 -2.21
CA ASP A 29 6.59 -10.90 -3.09
C ASP A 29 6.14 -9.77 -4.05
N ASN A 30 5.42 -8.79 -3.51
CA ASN A 30 4.86 -7.70 -4.31
C ASN A 30 5.86 -6.57 -4.56
N VAL A 31 6.44 -6.56 -5.75
CA VAL A 31 7.38 -5.52 -6.22
C VAL A 31 6.84 -4.11 -6.06
N LYS A 32 5.54 -3.88 -6.34
CA LYS A 32 4.96 -2.53 -6.21
C LYS A 32 4.93 -2.08 -4.76
N LEU A 33 4.71 -3.00 -3.83
CA LEU A 33 4.75 -2.71 -2.41
C LEU A 33 6.18 -2.39 -1.94
N ALA A 34 7.18 -3.15 -2.42
CA ALA A 34 8.59 -2.90 -2.11
C ALA A 34 9.03 -1.50 -2.58
N ILE A 35 8.68 -1.14 -3.82
CA ILE A 35 8.96 0.19 -4.36
C ILE A 35 8.26 1.29 -3.55
N LEU A 36 6.99 1.08 -3.18
CA LEU A 36 6.25 2.06 -2.37
C LEU A 36 6.86 2.26 -0.99
N LEU A 37 7.36 1.20 -0.33
CA LEU A 37 8.02 1.34 0.97
C LEU A 37 9.30 2.16 0.90
N ASN A 38 10.03 2.11 -0.21
CA ASN A 38 11.25 2.89 -0.41
C ASN A 38 10.95 4.36 -0.72
N GLU A 39 9.85 4.64 -1.43
CA GLU A 39 9.52 5.99 -1.89
C GLU A 39 8.66 6.79 -0.89
N VAL A 40 7.89 6.11 -0.03
CA VAL A 40 6.99 6.76 0.92
C VAL A 40 7.72 7.12 2.20
N GLN A 41 7.67 8.40 2.57
CA GLN A 41 8.13 8.91 3.87
C GLN A 41 7.17 8.48 4.99
N LEU A 42 7.32 7.24 5.44
CA LEU A 42 6.47 6.62 6.48
C LEU A 42 6.72 7.18 7.89
N ASP A 43 7.70 8.06 8.07
CA ASP A 43 7.96 8.85 9.26
C ASP A 43 6.94 10.01 9.41
N LEU A 44 6.49 10.61 8.31
CA LEU A 44 5.54 11.72 8.31
C LEU A 44 4.15 11.38 8.88
N PRO A 45 3.44 12.33 9.52
CA PRO A 45 2.06 12.11 9.98
C PRO A 45 1.13 11.57 8.90
N LEU A 46 0.15 10.74 9.28
CA LEU A 46 -0.75 10.09 8.32
C LEU A 46 -1.49 11.07 7.41
N GLU A 47 -1.91 12.23 7.95
CA GLU A 47 -2.56 13.28 7.16
C GLU A 47 -1.60 13.87 6.12
N CYS A 48 -0.33 14.10 6.46
CA CYS A 48 0.68 14.57 5.51
C CYS A 48 0.92 13.55 4.37
N ILE A 49 0.93 12.24 4.67
CA ILE A 49 1.05 11.20 3.64
C ILE A 49 -0.17 11.19 2.72
N LYS A 50 -1.38 11.36 3.28
CA LYS A 50 -2.62 11.46 2.49
C LYS A 50 -2.63 12.72 1.63
N ASP A 51 -2.20 13.85 2.15
CA ASP A 51 -2.05 15.11 1.41
C ASP A 51 -1.07 14.93 0.24
N TYR A 52 0.10 14.33 0.50
CA TYR A 52 1.10 14.03 -0.53
C TYR A 52 0.55 13.18 -1.67
N LEU A 53 -0.33 12.23 -1.35
CA LEU A 53 -0.99 11.35 -2.31
C LEU A 53 -2.25 11.96 -2.95
N ALA A 54 -2.52 13.25 -2.68
CA ALA A 54 -3.72 13.97 -3.11
C ALA A 54 -5.01 13.21 -2.75
N LEU A 55 -5.03 12.62 -1.55
CA LEU A 55 -6.22 11.96 -1.01
C LEU A 55 -7.09 12.91 -0.21
N THR A 56 -6.59 14.07 0.21
CA THR A 56 -7.42 15.08 0.87
C THR A 56 -8.03 16.02 -0.16
N ASN A 57 -9.10 16.71 0.22
CA ASN A 57 -9.88 17.59 -0.67
C ASN A 57 -9.11 18.84 -1.16
N ASN A 58 -7.83 19.00 -0.77
CA ASN A 58 -6.99 20.08 -1.28
C ASN A 58 -6.49 19.73 -2.69
N LYS A 59 -7.32 20.08 -3.67
CA LYS A 59 -6.91 20.21 -5.06
C LYS A 59 -5.96 21.41 -5.16
N ASP A 60 -4.67 21.23 -4.87
CA ASP A 60 -3.61 21.96 -5.57
C ASP A 60 -2.18 21.53 -5.20
N ASN A 61 -1.30 21.63 -6.20
CA ASN A 61 0.16 21.45 -6.20
C ASN A 61 0.73 20.07 -6.58
N GLY A 62 -0.03 19.29 -7.35
CA GLY A 62 0.27 18.93 -8.75
C GLY A 62 1.65 18.41 -9.24
N ARG A 63 2.73 18.29 -8.46
CA ARG A 63 4.05 17.91 -9.04
C ARG A 63 4.70 16.64 -8.50
N TYR A 64 4.53 16.32 -7.22
CA TYR A 64 5.18 15.14 -6.61
C TYR A 64 4.24 13.96 -6.33
N GLY A 65 2.92 14.21 -6.17
CA GLY A 65 1.95 13.16 -5.85
C GLY A 65 1.48 12.31 -7.04
N GLY A 66 1.72 12.72 -8.29
CA GLY A 66 1.14 12.07 -9.48
C GLY A 66 1.63 10.63 -9.70
N GLU A 67 2.95 10.44 -9.70
CA GLU A 67 3.55 9.11 -9.91
C GLU A 67 3.32 8.19 -8.71
N MET A 68 3.44 8.71 -7.49
CA MET A 68 3.20 7.92 -6.28
C MET A 68 1.72 7.51 -6.18
N ARG A 69 0.78 8.43 -6.44
CA ARG A 69 -0.65 8.13 -6.53
C ARG A 69 -0.92 7.11 -7.63
N ARG A 70 -0.25 7.19 -8.78
CA ARG A 70 -0.37 6.19 -9.86
C ARG A 70 0.05 4.80 -9.37
N ARG A 71 1.20 4.68 -8.70
CA ARG A 71 1.71 3.40 -8.16
C ARG A 71 0.81 2.83 -7.08
N PHE A 72 0.35 3.66 -6.15
CA PHE A 72 -0.65 3.27 -5.15
C PHE A 72 -1.98 2.83 -5.79
N SER A 73 -2.44 3.54 -6.83
CA SER A 73 -3.66 3.15 -7.55
C SER A 73 -3.50 1.82 -8.27
N GLN A 74 -2.32 1.55 -8.84
CA GLN A 74 -2.02 0.25 -9.44
C GLN A 74 -1.98 -0.89 -8.40
N LEU A 75 -1.43 -0.64 -7.21
CA LEU A 75 -1.47 -1.59 -6.10
C LEU A 75 -2.91 -1.83 -5.63
N ALA A 76 -3.69 -0.77 -5.40
CA ALA A 76 -5.10 -0.85 -5.03
C ALA A 76 -5.94 -1.61 -6.07
N ASN A 77 -5.70 -1.38 -7.37
CA ASN A 77 -6.35 -2.16 -8.44
C ASN A 77 -5.96 -3.65 -8.39
N THR A 78 -4.68 -3.95 -8.13
CA THR A 78 -4.20 -5.34 -8.00
C THR A 78 -4.91 -6.04 -6.85
N ILE A 79 -5.01 -5.38 -5.70
CA ILE A 79 -5.73 -5.88 -4.52
C ILE A 79 -7.23 -6.03 -4.83
N TYR A 80 -7.84 -5.05 -5.50
CA TYR A 80 -9.25 -5.10 -5.90
C TYR A 80 -9.56 -6.34 -6.76
N VAL A 81 -8.74 -6.58 -7.78
CA VAL A 81 -8.88 -7.73 -8.68
C VAL A 81 -8.65 -9.04 -7.92
N ASN A 82 -7.61 -9.12 -7.08
CA ASN A 82 -7.32 -10.32 -6.31
C ASN A 82 -8.43 -10.64 -5.29
N ALA A 83 -9.02 -9.63 -4.66
CA ALA A 83 -10.16 -9.81 -3.76
C ALA A 83 -11.38 -10.34 -4.51
N LYS A 84 -11.69 -9.77 -5.68
CA LYS A 84 -12.81 -10.23 -6.53
C LYS A 84 -12.61 -11.65 -7.06
N LYS A 85 -11.36 -12.09 -7.21
CA LYS A 85 -10.98 -13.46 -7.58
C LYS A 85 -10.90 -14.43 -6.40
N GLY A 86 -11.13 -13.97 -5.16
CA GLY A 86 -11.02 -14.81 -3.96
C GLY A 86 -9.59 -15.24 -3.62
N VAL A 87 -8.58 -14.53 -4.12
CA VAL A 87 -7.15 -14.87 -3.96
C VAL A 87 -6.54 -14.24 -2.69
N LEU A 88 -7.16 -13.19 -2.15
CA LEU A 88 -6.72 -12.60 -0.89
C LEU A 88 -7.06 -13.53 0.29
N ASN A 89 -6.15 -13.59 1.26
CA ASN A 89 -6.33 -14.41 2.45
C ASN A 89 -7.11 -13.66 3.56
N GLN A 90 -7.37 -14.35 4.66
CA GLN A 90 -8.12 -13.80 5.81
C GLN A 90 -7.43 -12.58 6.46
N SER A 91 -6.11 -12.44 6.34
CA SER A 91 -5.40 -11.27 6.87
C SER A 91 -5.83 -9.97 6.17
N SER A 92 -6.34 -10.07 4.94
CA SER A 92 -6.85 -8.95 4.14
C SER A 92 -8.32 -8.61 4.38
N LEU A 93 -8.99 -9.17 5.39
CA LEU A 93 -10.45 -9.06 5.58
C LEU A 93 -10.94 -7.60 5.60
N ARG A 94 -10.15 -6.67 6.16
CA ARG A 94 -10.46 -5.23 6.10
C ARG A 94 -10.50 -4.67 4.67
N LEU A 95 -9.57 -5.08 3.82
CA LEU A 95 -9.50 -4.66 2.42
C LEU A 95 -10.64 -5.30 1.61
N ILE A 96 -10.92 -6.59 1.87
CA ILE A 96 -12.03 -7.33 1.25
C ILE A 96 -13.37 -6.66 1.59
N ASN A 97 -13.59 -6.30 2.86
CA ASN A 97 -14.82 -5.63 3.29
C ASN A 97 -15.04 -4.30 2.57
N ILE A 98 -13.99 -3.49 2.38
CA ILE A 98 -14.09 -2.24 1.62
C ILE A 98 -14.60 -2.51 0.19
N ILE A 99 -14.10 -3.56 -0.44
CA ILE A 99 -14.42 -3.93 -1.83
C ILE A 99 -15.84 -4.47 -1.96
N ILE A 100 -16.33 -5.20 -0.96
CA ILE A 100 -17.68 -5.79 -0.98
C ILE A 100 -18.73 -4.73 -0.60
N THR A 101 -18.45 -3.88 0.38
CA THR A 101 -19.41 -2.90 0.89
C THR A 101 -19.59 -1.69 -0.04
N ILE A 102 -18.55 -1.27 -0.77
CA ILE A 102 -18.60 -0.06 -1.59
C ILE A 102 -18.91 -0.40 -3.05
N LYS A 103 -20.12 -0.05 -3.48
CA LYS A 103 -20.60 -0.31 -4.86
C LYS A 103 -19.81 0.46 -5.93
N LEU A 104 -19.44 1.72 -5.66
CA LEU A 104 -18.70 2.56 -6.62
C LEU A 104 -17.20 2.24 -6.58
N ARG A 105 -16.67 1.73 -7.70
CA ARG A 105 -15.26 1.32 -7.83
C ARG A 105 -14.29 2.42 -7.44
N GLU A 106 -14.51 3.65 -7.88
CA GLU A 106 -13.62 4.79 -7.57
C GLU A 106 -13.55 5.06 -6.07
N LYS A 107 -14.70 5.05 -5.39
CA LYS A 107 -14.77 5.20 -3.92
C LYS A 107 -14.10 4.03 -3.21
N ALA A 108 -14.24 2.81 -3.73
CA ALA A 108 -13.58 1.63 -3.19
C ALA A 108 -12.06 1.72 -3.32
N LEU A 109 -11.55 2.11 -4.50
CA LEU A 109 -10.13 2.30 -4.75
C LEU A 109 -9.54 3.40 -3.86
N TYR A 110 -10.25 4.51 -3.69
CA TYR A 110 -9.82 5.58 -2.79
C TYR A 110 -9.72 5.10 -1.33
N LYS A 111 -10.73 4.39 -0.82
CA LYS A 111 -10.68 3.84 0.55
C LYS A 111 -9.61 2.76 0.71
N LEU A 112 -9.42 1.90 -0.29
CA LEU A 112 -8.36 0.90 -0.31
C LEU A 112 -6.99 1.58 -0.18
N LEU A 113 -6.77 2.64 -0.95
CA LEU A 113 -5.52 3.40 -0.93
C LEU A 113 -5.24 3.96 0.47
N ALA A 114 -6.26 4.56 1.11
CA ALA A 114 -6.16 5.05 2.47
C ALA A 114 -5.85 3.94 3.50
N GLU A 115 -6.48 2.76 3.39
CA GLU A 115 -6.19 1.64 4.28
C GLU A 115 -4.81 1.02 4.05
N ILE A 116 -4.33 0.93 2.81
CA ILE A 116 -2.97 0.46 2.51
C ILE A 116 -1.96 1.36 3.22
N ILE A 117 -2.09 2.68 3.13
CA ILE A 117 -1.19 3.61 3.84
C ILE A 117 -1.22 3.39 5.35
N LYS A 118 -2.41 3.18 5.94
CA LYS A 118 -2.53 2.89 7.38
C LYS A 118 -1.82 1.59 7.75
N ILE A 119 -1.92 0.55 6.92
CA ILE A 119 -1.20 -0.71 7.13
C ILE A 119 0.30 -0.46 7.11
N LEU A 120 0.82 0.26 6.11
CA LEU A 120 2.25 0.57 6.00
C LEU A 120 2.74 1.40 7.20
N LYS A 121 2.01 2.44 7.58
CA LYS A 121 2.32 3.31 8.73
C LYS A 121 2.34 2.51 10.04
N ARG A 122 1.44 1.54 10.20
CA ARG A 122 1.41 0.65 11.38
C ARG A 122 2.61 -0.29 11.39
N ALA A 123 2.89 -0.95 10.28
CA ALA A 123 4.06 -1.83 10.15
C ALA A 123 5.36 -1.08 10.48
N TRP A 124 5.53 0.13 9.93
CA TRP A 124 6.65 1.00 10.24
C TRP A 124 6.71 1.37 11.73
N ARG A 125 5.62 1.86 12.33
CA ARG A 125 5.60 2.22 13.77
C ARG A 125 5.93 1.05 14.69
N THR A 126 5.37 -0.12 14.44
CA THR A 126 5.61 -1.30 15.27
C THR A 126 7.09 -1.68 15.25
N MET A 127 7.76 -1.57 14.09
CA MET A 127 9.19 -1.87 13.99
C MET A 127 10.06 -0.74 14.57
N SER A 128 9.75 0.53 14.31
CA SER A 128 10.50 1.66 14.88
C SER A 128 10.44 1.69 16.42
N ASN A 129 9.28 1.34 17.00
CA ASN A 129 9.13 1.28 18.46
C ASN A 129 9.75 0.03 19.10
N GLN A 130 10.10 -1.00 18.32
CA GLN A 130 10.88 -2.15 18.81
C GLN A 130 12.39 -1.88 18.80
N THR A 131 12.81 -0.76 18.18
CA THR A 131 14.23 -0.37 18.03
C THR A 131 14.61 0.81 18.96
N SER A 132 13.75 1.16 19.93
CA SER A 132 13.98 2.19 20.95
C SER A 132 14.07 1.60 22.34
#